data_AF-A0A967N8N7-F1
#
_entry.id   AF-A0A967N8N7-F1
#
_cell.length_a   1.000
_cell.length_b   1.000
_cell.length_c   1.000
_cell.angle_alpha   90.00
_cell.angle_beta   90.00
_cell.angle_gamma   90.00
#
_symmetry.space_group_name_H-M   'P 1'
#
loop_
_entity.id
_entity.type
_entity.pdbx_description
1 polymer ?
#
loop_
_entity_poly.entity_id
_entity_poly.type
_entity_poly.pdbx_seq_one_letter_code
_entity_poly.pdbx_strand_id
1 'polypeptide(L)' 'MEDGALLTTRDGVAGVQEALAAAGLDGWLLFEFHGHNPVASSLLGLGWTTRRSFTLVPR' A
#
# COMPACT_ATOMS: atom_id res chain seq x y z
N MET A 1 14.72 15.28 -2.16
CA MET A 1 14.75 13.83 -1.90
C MET A 1 13.45 13.32 -2.50
N GLU A 2 13.49 12.37 -3.43
CA GLU A 2 12.23 11.78 -3.93
C GLU A 2 11.63 10.98 -2.77
N ASP A 3 10.69 11.60 -2.05
CA ASP A 3 9.88 10.90 -1.06
C ASP A 3 8.97 9.95 -1.84
N GLY A 4 9.41 8.70 -1.99
CA GLY A 4 8.60 7.64 -2.60
C GLY A 4 7.30 7.44 -1.81
N ALA A 5 6.25 7.00 -2.49
CA ALA A 5 4.98 6.65 -1.83
C ALA A 5 5.23 5.65 -0.68
N LEU A 6 4.44 5.72 0.40
CA LEU A 6 4.71 5.02 1.66
C LEU A 6 5.15 3.56 1.48
N LEU A 7 4.43 2.78 0.68
CA LEU A 7 4.68 1.35 0.46
C LEU A 7 5.76 1.04 -0.58
N THR A 8 6.48 2.04 -1.07
CA THR A 8 7.63 1.89 -1.98
C THR A 8 8.98 2.05 -1.28
N THR A 9 8.97 2.31 0.03
CA THR A 9 10.18 2.41 0.87
C THR A 9 10.20 1.31 1.92
N ARG A 10 11.40 0.89 2.35
CA ARG A 10 11.53 -0.14 3.38
C ARG A 10 10.93 0.32 4.72
N ASP A 11 11.22 1.56 5.12
CA ASP A 11 10.76 2.12 6.39
C ASP A 11 9.23 2.32 6.40
N GLY A 12 8.66 2.77 5.28
CA GLY A 12 7.21 2.91 5.17
C GLY A 12 6.47 1.57 5.18
N VAL A 13 7.02 0.53 4.56
CA VAL A 13 6.48 -0.83 4.70
C VAL A 13 6.56 -1.29 6.16
N ALA A 14 7.71 -1.13 6.82
CA ALA A 14 7.89 -1.52 8.22
C ALA A 14 6.88 -0.83 9.16
N GLY A 15 6.65 0.47 8.98
CA GLY A 15 5.65 1.21 9.77
C GLY A 15 4.22 0.69 9.59
N VAL A 16 3.85 0.25 8.37
CA VAL A 16 2.54 -0.38 8.14
C VAL A 16 2.46 -1.75 8.80
N GLN A 17 3.53 -2.54 8.78
CA GLN A 17 3.58 -3.85 9.45
C GLN A 17 3.44 -3.71 10.97
N GLU A 18 4.09 -2.71 11.58
CA GLU A 18 3.92 -2.37 12.99
C GLU A 18 2.47 -1.99 13.32
N ALA A 19 1.83 -1.17 12.46
CA ALA A 19 0.43 -0.80 12.63
C ALA A 19 -0.51 -2.02 12.51
N LEU A 20 -0.23 -2.94 11.59
CA LEU A 20 -0.97 -4.20 11.45
C LEU A 20 -0.82 -5.07 12.71
N ALA A 21 0.39 -5.17 13.26
CA ALA A 21 0.65 -5.88 14.50
C ALA A 21 -0.08 -5.27 15.70
N ALA A 22 -0.04 -3.94 15.85
CA ALA A 22 -0.76 -3.24 16.91
C ALA A 22 -2.29 -3.41 16.80
N ALA A 23 -2.81 -3.53 15.58
CA ALA A 23 -4.23 -3.78 15.32
C ALA A 23 -4.64 -5.26 15.42
N GLY A 24 -3.68 -6.19 15.62
CA GLY A 24 -3.97 -7.63 15.62
C GLY A 24 -4.40 -8.19 14.26
N LEU A 25 -3.99 -7.55 13.16
CA LEU A 25 -4.31 -7.95 11.78
C LEU A 25 -3.13 -8.69 11.14
N ASP A 26 -3.39 -9.72 10.35
CA ASP A 26 -2.31 -10.51 9.72
C ASP A 26 -1.78 -9.93 8.40
N GLY A 27 -2.45 -8.92 7.86
CA GLY A 27 -2.01 -8.28 6.65
C GLY A 27 -3.05 -7.32 6.06
N TRP A 28 -2.62 -6.61 5.04
CA TRP A 28 -3.45 -5.72 4.25
C TRP A 28 -3.32 -6.08 2.76
N LEU A 29 -4.44 -6.49 2.17
CA LEU A 29 -4.54 -6.68 0.73
C LEU A 29 -5.15 -5.44 0.07
N LEU A 30 -4.32 -4.66 -0.62
CA LEU A 30 -4.75 -3.50 -1.39
C LEU A 30 -5.17 -3.94 -2.78
N PHE A 31 -6.37 -3.54 -3.19
CA PHE A 31 -6.87 -3.66 -4.55
C PHE A 31 -6.81 -2.30 -5.24
N GLU A 32 -6.40 -2.29 -6.51
CA GLU A 32 -6.43 -1.10 -7.36
C GLU A 32 -6.85 -1.46 -8.80
N PHE A 33 -7.72 -0.62 -9.38
CA PHE A 33 -8.12 -0.64 -10.78
C PHE A 33 -8.76 0.70 -11.18
N HIS A 34 -8.31 1.33 -12.27
CA HIS A 34 -8.87 2.59 -12.78
C HIS A 34 -8.95 3.73 -11.76
N GLY A 35 -8.04 3.78 -10.77
CA GLY A 35 -8.02 4.81 -9.74
C GLY A 35 -9.22 4.77 -8.79
N HIS A 36 -9.93 3.65 -8.71
CA HIS A 36 -11.14 3.53 -7.88
C HIS A 36 -10.82 3.57 -6.38
N ASN A 37 -9.58 3.25 -5.99
CA ASN A 37 -9.14 3.23 -4.61
C ASN A 37 -8.05 4.29 -4.37
N PRO A 38 -8.43 5.55 -4.03
CA PRO A 38 -7.46 6.62 -3.83
C PRO A 38 -6.46 6.35 -2.70
N VAL A 39 -6.82 5.51 -1.72
CA VAL A 39 -5.89 5.08 -0.66
C VAL A 39 -4.79 4.20 -1.25
N ALA A 40 -5.15 3.18 -2.03
CA ALA A 40 -4.15 2.33 -2.69
C ALA A 40 -3.28 3.14 -3.64
N SER A 41 -3.86 4.03 -4.46
CA SER A 41 -3.11 4.91 -5.36
C SER A 41 -2.10 5.77 -4.62
N SER A 42 -2.49 6.40 -3.50
CA SER A 42 -1.59 7.25 -2.71
C SER A 42 -0.48 6.46 -2.02
N LEU A 43 -0.79 5.31 -1.43
CA LEU A 43 0.19 4.50 -0.70
C LEU A 43 1.20 3.81 -1.61
N LEU A 44 0.77 3.41 -2.82
CA LEU A 44 1.59 2.71 -3.80
C LEU A 44 2.21 3.64 -4.85
N GLY A 45 1.84 4.92 -4.88
CA GLY A 45 2.31 5.88 -5.89
C GLY A 45 1.77 5.58 -7.29
N LEU A 46 0.61 4.94 -7.38
CA LEU A 46 0.00 4.55 -8.65
C LEU A 46 -0.84 5.69 -9.23
N GLY A 47 -0.65 5.95 -10.52
CA GLY A 47 -1.56 6.78 -11.31
C GLY A 47 -2.74 5.97 -11.85
N TRP A 48 -3.29 6.40 -12.99
CA TRP A 48 -4.35 5.64 -13.67
C TRP A 48 -3.87 4.25 -14.10
N THR A 49 -4.58 3.21 -13.67
CA THR A 49 -4.29 1.82 -14.04
C THR A 49 -5.35 1.28 -14.99
N THR A 50 -4.94 0.56 -16.05
CA THR A 50 -5.87 -0.09 -17.00
C THR A 50 -6.07 -1.58 -16.72
N ARG A 51 -5.32 -2.13 -15.77
CA ARG A 51 -5.36 -3.53 -15.34
C ARG A 51 -5.46 -3.58 -13.83
N ARG A 52 -6.29 -4.48 -13.31
CA ARG A 52 -6.41 -4.68 -11.87
C ARG A 52 -5.10 -5.20 -11.28
N SER A 53 -4.75 -4.72 -10.10
CA SER A 53 -3.61 -5.20 -9.32
C SER A 53 -4.03 -5.48 -7.88
N PHE A 54 -3.24 -6.32 -7.23
CA PHE A 54 -3.35 -6.62 -5.81
C PHE A 54 -1.95 -6.55 -5.20
N THR A 55 -1.82 -5.82 -4.09
CA THR A 55 -0.59 -5.74 -3.31
C THR A 55 -0.88 -6.21 -1.89
N LEU A 56 -0.18 -7.27 -1.47
CA LEU A 56 -0.25 -7.78 -0.12
C LEU A 56 0.89 -7.19 0.72
N VAL A 57 0.54 -6.57 1.84
CA VAL A 57 1.47 -6.23 2.92
C VAL A 57 1.17 -7.15 4.10
N PRO A 58 1.96 -8.20 4.36
CA PRO A 58 1.76 -9.06 5.52
C PRO A 58 2.18 -8.35 6.81
N ARG A 59 1.65 -8.78 7.96
CA ARG A 59 2.13 -8.34 9.28
C ARG A 59 3.59 -8.74 9.53
#